data_AF-A0A6B3HK70-F1
#
_entry.id   AF-A0A6B3HK70-F1
#
_cell.length_a   1.000
_cell.length_b   1.000
_cell.length_c   1.000
_cell.angle_alpha   90.00
_cell.angle_beta   90.00
_cell.angle_gamma   90.00
#
_symmetry.space_group_name_H-M   'P 1'
#
loop_
_entity.id
_entity.type
_entity.pdbx_description
1 polymer ?
#
loop_
_entity_poly.entity_id
_entity_poly.type
_entity_poly.pdbx_seq_one_letter_code
_entity_poly.pdbx_strand_id
1 'polypeptide(L)' 'RLLGSIIGECRATAEEEAARRLVQLCGGLPLAIRIAGANLVARDTGIADYCAELAGDDLLSRLRVEGDRRS' A
#
# COMPACT_ATOMS: atom_id res chain seq x y z
N ARG A 1 1.29 -14.68 -4.58
CA ARG A 1 2.26 -15.38 -3.70
C ARG A 1 3.29 -14.46 -3.06
N LEU A 2 3.90 -13.51 -3.79
CA LEU A 2 4.94 -12.62 -3.24
C LEU A 2 4.48 -11.81 -2.00
N LEU A 3 3.27 -11.25 -2.01
CA LEU A 3 2.77 -10.49 -0.87
C LEU A 3 2.61 -11.35 0.39
N GLY A 4 2.03 -12.54 0.27
CA GLY A 4 1.85 -13.48 1.39
C GLY A 4 3.16 -13.95 2.01
N SER A 5 4.25 -14.05 1.24
CA SER A 5 5.58 -14.35 1.81
C SER A 5 6.18 -13.22 2.65
N ILE A 6 5.67 -11.99 2.53
CA ILE A 6 6.18 -10.81 3.24
C ILE A 6 5.34 -10.53 4.49
N ILE A 7 4.01 -10.52 4.34
CA ILE A 7 3.08 -10.16 5.44
C ILE A 7 2.58 -11.39 6.21
N GLY A 8 2.91 -12.60 5.76
CA GLY A 8 2.40 -13.87 6.26
C GLY A 8 1.16 -14.35 5.50
N GLU A 9 1.09 -15.65 5.19
CA GLU A 9 0.00 -16.22 4.40
C GLU A 9 -1.36 -16.09 5.10
N CYS A 10 -1.43 -16.24 6.42
CA CYS A 10 -2.66 -16.10 7.19
C CYS A 10 -3.28 -14.70 7.08
N ARG A 11 -2.45 -13.64 7.12
CA ARG A 11 -2.93 -12.25 6.96
C ARG A 11 -3.40 -12.01 5.53
N ALA A 12 -2.64 -12.51 4.54
CA ALA A 12 -2.98 -12.37 3.13
C ALA A 12 -4.27 -13.11 2.74
N THR A 13 -4.61 -14.24 3.38
CA THR A 13 -5.87 -14.95 3.17
C THR A 13 -7.03 -14.38 3.97
N ALA A 14 -6.78 -13.89 5.20
CA ALA A 14 -7.81 -13.20 5.97
C ALA A 14 -8.33 -11.93 5.27
N GLU A 15 -7.45 -11.22 4.56
CA GLU A 15 -7.75 -10.00 3.81
C GLU A 15 -7.50 -10.17 2.30
N GLU A 16 -7.96 -11.28 1.70
CA GLU A 16 -7.65 -11.64 0.30
C GLU A 16 -8.09 -10.57 -0.72
N GLU A 17 -9.28 -10.00 -0.54
CA GLU A 17 -9.82 -8.92 -1.40
C GLU A 17 -8.91 -7.68 -1.37
N ALA A 18 -8.49 -7.26 -0.17
CA ALA A 18 -7.59 -6.12 0.00
C ALA A 18 -6.18 -6.41 -0.55
N ALA A 19 -5.68 -7.63 -0.34
CA ALA A 19 -4.40 -8.08 -0.91
C ALA A 19 -4.40 -8.01 -2.45
N ARG A 20 -5.51 -8.42 -3.10
CA ARG A 20 -5.67 -8.28 -4.55
C ARG A 20 -5.69 -6.82 -4.99
N ARG A 21 -6.41 -5.97 -4.25
CA ARG A 21 -6.50 -4.53 -4.53
C ARG A 21 -5.14 -3.84 -4.40
N LEU A 22 -4.35 -4.21 -3.40
CA LEU A 22 -2.99 -3.70 -3.23
C LEU A 22 -2.09 -4.04 -4.42
N VAL A 23 -2.17 -5.28 -4.93
CA VAL A 23 -1.41 -5.72 -6.11
C VAL A 23 -1.84 -4.94 -7.36
N GLN A 24 -3.13 -4.65 -7.50
CA GLN A 24 -3.64 -3.80 -8.59
C GLN A 24 -3.15 -2.36 -8.47
N LEU A 25 -3.17 -1.76 -7.28
CA LEU A 25 -2.62 -0.43 -7.03
C LEU A 25 -1.11 -0.35 -7.33
N CYS A 26 -0.38 -1.43 -7.06
CA CYS A 26 1.04 -1.56 -7.39
C CYS A 26 1.32 -1.77 -8.90
N GLY A 27 0.28 -1.83 -9.75
CA GLY A 27 0.43 -2.04 -11.19
C GLY A 27 1.06 -3.38 -11.57
N GLY A 28 1.01 -4.38 -10.68
CA GLY A 28 1.67 -5.68 -10.89
C GLY A 28 3.21 -5.64 -10.83
N LEU A 29 3.82 -4.51 -10.43
CA LEU A 29 5.28 -4.39 -10.35
C LEU A 29 5.80 -5.13 -9.10
N PRO A 30 6.73 -6.10 -9.25
CA PRO A 30 7.21 -6.90 -8.12
C PRO A 30 7.88 -6.06 -7.02
N LEU A 31 8.59 -4.99 -7.39
CA LEU A 31 9.25 -4.10 -6.44
C LEU A 31 8.24 -3.29 -5.62
N ALA A 32 7.19 -2.78 -6.25
CA ALA A 32 6.13 -2.04 -5.57
C ALA A 32 5.42 -2.92 -4.54
N ILE A 33 5.12 -4.17 -4.90
CA ILE A 33 4.52 -5.16 -3.99
C ILE A 33 5.43 -5.43 -2.78
N ARG A 34 6.76 -5.51 -2.99
CA ARG A 34 7.71 -5.70 -1.89
C ARG A 34 7.74 -4.54 -0.92
N ILE A 35 7.77 -3.31 -1.43
CA ILE A 35 7.76 -2.09 -0.62
C ILE A 35 6.44 -1.99 0.15
N ALA A 36 5.31 -2.21 -0.51
CA ALA A 36 3.98 -2.18 0.11
C ALA A 36 3.86 -3.21 1.24
N GLY A 37 4.30 -4.46 1.00
CA GLY A 37 4.32 -5.50 2.03
C GLY A 37 5.24 -5.16 3.21
N ALA A 38 6.43 -4.61 2.95
CA ALA A 38 7.34 -4.19 4.01
C ALA A 38 6.75 -3.04 4.86
N ASN A 39 6.10 -2.07 4.22
CA ASN A 39 5.43 -0.96 4.92
C ASN A 39 4.27 -1.45 5.80
N LEU A 40 3.49 -2.42 5.31
CA LEU A 40 2.43 -3.05 6.08
C LEU A 40 2.96 -3.69 7.36
N VAL A 41 4.06 -4.46 7.26
CA VAL A 41 4.71 -5.09 8.42
C VAL A 41 5.28 -4.05 9.38
N ALA A 42 5.94 -3.01 8.85
CA ALA A 42 6.56 -1.98 9.67
C ALA A 42 5.54 -1.11 10.43
N ARG A 43 4.33 -0.92 9.88
CA ARG A 43 3.29 -0.07 10.47
C ARG A 43 2.25 -0.86 11.27
N ASP A 44 2.32 -2.19 11.25
CA ASP A 44 1.35 -3.12 11.83
C ASP A 44 -0.12 -2.77 11.56
N THR A 45 -0.41 -2.33 10.34
CA THR A 45 -1.75 -1.91 9.90
C THR A 45 -2.42 -2.99 9.04
N GLY A 46 -3.75 -2.94 8.93
CA GLY A 46 -4.52 -3.79 8.03
C GLY A 46 -4.24 -3.51 6.54
N ILE A 47 -4.42 -4.52 5.68
CA ILE A 47 -4.21 -4.37 4.24
C ILE A 47 -5.26 -3.42 3.65
N ALA A 48 -6.52 -3.54 4.09
CA ALA A 48 -7.62 -2.69 3.67
C ALA A 48 -7.37 -1.21 4.01
N ASP A 49 -6.93 -0.92 5.24
CA ASP A 49 -6.64 0.45 5.68
C ASP A 49 -5.47 1.06 4.89
N TYR A 50 -4.42 0.27 4.67
CA TYR A 50 -3.28 0.70 3.85
C TYR A 50 -3.68 0.96 2.39
N CYS A 51 -4.58 0.15 1.83
CA CYS A 51 -5.13 0.39 0.49
C CYS A 51 -6.00 1.66 0.45
N ALA A 52 -6.78 1.93 1.50
CA ALA A 52 -7.57 3.14 1.61
C ALA A 52 -6.68 4.39 1.70
N GLU A 53 -5.58 4.34 2.45
CA GLU A 53 -4.57 5.40 2.48
C GLU A 53 -3.90 5.60 1.11
N LEU A 54 -3.55 4.51 0.41
CA LEU A 54 -2.93 4.60 -0.92
C LEU A 54 -3.88 5.12 -2.01
N ALA A 55 -5.16 4.79 -1.92
CA ALA A 55 -6.19 5.21 -2.86
C ALA A 55 -6.77 6.60 -2.51
N GLY A 56 -6.54 7.09 -1.30
CA GLY A 56 -7.01 8.38 -0.84
C GLY A 56 -6.22 9.54 -1.45
N ASP A 57 -6.91 10.68 -1.64
CA ASP A 57 -6.39 11.99 -2.04
C ASP A 57 -5.26 12.53 -1.13
N ASP A 58 -4.95 11.82 -0.04
CA ASP A 58 -3.99 12.22 0.96
C ASP A 58 -2.54 12.13 0.46
N LEU A 59 -2.23 11.28 -0.54
CA LEU A 59 -0.88 11.27 -1.12
C LEU A 59 -0.59 12.58 -1.87
N LEU A 60 -1.52 13.05 -2.70
CA LEU A 60 -1.40 14.35 -3.38
C LEU A 60 -1.52 15.52 -2.38
N SER A 61 -2.38 15.39 -1.37
CA SER A 61 -2.52 16.40 -0.31
C SER A 61 -1.28 16.49 0.59
N ARG A 62 -0.52 15.41 0.77
CA ARG A 62 0.75 15.36 1.51
C ARG A 62 1.98 15.63 0.66
N LEU A 63 1.88 15.48 -0.66
CA LEU A 63 2.87 15.93 -1.63
C LEU A 63 2.74 17.42 -1.97
N ARG A 64 1.75 18.14 -1.40
CA ARG A 64 1.81 19.60 -1.33
C ARG A 64 2.99 20.01 -0.46
N VAL A 65 4.09 20.36 -1.13
CA VAL A 65 5.16 21.13 -0.50
C VAL A 65 4.57 22.44 0.00
N GLU A 66 4.84 22.79 1.25
CA GLU A 66 4.58 24.09 1.87
C GLU A 66 5.40 25.16 1.11
N GLY A 67 4.92 25.58 -0.06
CA GLY A 67 5.60 26.59 -0.86
C GLY A 67 5.61 26.42 -2.37
N ASP A 68 4.55 25.90 -3.00
CA ASP A 68 4.35 26.18 -4.43
C ASP A 68 3.94 27.66 -4.60
N ARG A 69 4.92 28.53 -4.38
CA ARG A 69 4.86 29.94 -4.71
C ARG A 69 5.05 30.04 -6.22
N ARG A 70 3.91 30.23 -6.87
CA ARG A 70 3.69 30.84 -8.20
C ARG A 70 4.96 31.43 -8.86
N SER A 71 5.19 31.01 -10.10
CA SER A 71 5.73 31.88 -11.15
C SER A 71 4.67 31.99 -12.23
#